data_AF-G9ZN84-F1
#
_entry.id   AF-G9ZN84-F1
#
_cell.length_a   1.000
_cell.length_b   1.000
_cell.length_c   1.000
_cell.angle_alpha   90.00
_cell.angle_beta   90.00
_cell.angle_gamma   90.00
#
_symmetry.space_group_name_H-M   'P 1'
#
loop_
_entity.id
_entity.type
_entity.pdbx_description
1 polymer ?
#
loop_
_entity_poly.entity_id
_entity_poly.type
_entity_poly.pdbx_seq_one_letter_code
_entity_poly.pdbx_strand_id
1 'polypeptide(L)'
;MINPFIGLFLGKIDLSNLVLKVGGATFKYGAFLNSIINFLIIAFVVFLLIKAINRLVKKQPVKAVPDQKQVLLEEIRDLLKDANQK
;
A
#
# COMPACT_ATOMS: atom_id res chain seq x y z
N MET A 1 19.01 6.21 19.64
CA MET A 1 19.69 5.22 18.76
C MET A 1 18.66 4.70 17.76
N ILE A 2 18.47 5.44 16.67
CA ILE A 2 17.56 5.10 15.57
C ILE A 2 18.49 4.83 14.39
N ASN A 3 18.46 3.60 13.92
CA ASN A 3 19.59 2.89 13.33
C ASN A 3 20.03 3.43 11.94
N PRO A 4 21.35 3.61 11.65
CA PRO A 4 21.90 4.10 10.36
C PRO A 4 21.56 3.26 9.11
N PHE A 5 20.88 2.12 9.26
CA PHE A 5 20.55 1.22 8.15
C PHE A 5 19.38 1.72 7.31
N ILE A 6 18.45 2.47 7.90
CA ILE A 6 17.31 3.03 7.15
C ILE A 6 17.80 4.09 6.15
N GLY A 7 18.84 4.85 6.51
CA GLY A 7 19.48 5.84 5.63
C GLY A 7 20.33 5.22 4.51
N LEU A 8 20.91 4.03 4.70
CA LEU A 8 21.77 3.41 3.68
C LEU A 8 20.96 2.79 2.52
N PHE A 9 19.73 2.36 2.78
CA PHE A 9 18.83 1.81 1.76
C PHE A 9 17.95 2.88 1.09
N LEU A 10 17.60 3.96 1.79
CA LEU A 10 16.85 5.10 1.21
C LEU A 10 17.75 6.20 0.61
N GLY A 11 19.00 6.31 1.06
CA GLY A 11 19.95 7.38 0.67
C GLY A 11 20.78 7.09 -0.58
N LYS A 12 20.48 6.03 -1.33
CA LYS A 12 21.17 5.71 -2.60
C LYS A 12 20.25 5.65 -3.83
N ILE A 13 19.00 6.07 -3.69
CA ILE A 13 18.11 6.28 -4.85
C ILE A 13 18.15 7.78 -5.17
N ASP A 14 19.34 8.25 -5.57
CA ASP A 14 19.51 9.58 -6.14
C ASP A 14 19.23 9.47 -7.64
N LEU A 15 17.95 9.32 -7.99
CA LEU A 15 17.45 9.27 -9.36
C LEU A 15 17.71 10.58 -10.13
N SER A 16 18.10 11.64 -9.42
CA SER A 16 18.59 12.91 -9.97
C SER A 16 19.79 12.71 -10.90
N ASN A 17 20.58 11.66 -10.69
CA ASN A 17 21.82 11.39 -11.43
C ASN A 17 21.70 10.27 -12.49
N LEU A 18 20.53 9.64 -12.66
CA LEU A 18 20.33 8.63 -13.71
C LEU A 18 19.94 9.30 -15.04
N VAL A 19 20.87 10.04 -15.61
CA VAL A 19 20.73 10.63 -16.96
C VAL A 19 21.09 9.58 -17.99
N LEU A 20 20.09 8.98 -18.65
CA LEU A 20 20.30 8.32 -19.94
C LEU A 20 20.53 9.42 -20.99
N LYS A 21 21.80 9.78 -21.23
CA LYS A 21 22.18 10.68 -22.31
C LYS A 21 21.94 10.00 -23.65
N VAL A 22 20.84 10.33 -24.32
CA VAL A 22 20.65 10.02 -25.74
C VAL A 22 20.88 11.30 -26.55
N GLY A 23 22.00 11.35 -27.28
CA GLY A 23 22.09 12.08 -28.55
C GLY A 23 22.00 13.62 -28.55
N GLY A 24 22.52 14.32 -27.54
CA GLY A 24 22.99 15.71 -27.71
C GLY A 24 21.99 16.81 -28.11
N ALA A 25 20.67 16.62 -28.01
CA ALA A 25 19.69 17.64 -28.37
C ALA A 25 18.96 18.23 -27.16
N THR A 26 19.13 19.54 -26.92
CA THR A 26 18.38 20.28 -25.88
C THR A 26 17.05 20.77 -26.45
N PHE A 27 16.09 19.87 -26.58
CA PHE A 27 14.70 20.26 -26.79
C PHE A 27 14.09 20.71 -25.46
N LYS A 28 13.44 21.88 -25.41
CA LYS A 28 12.65 22.35 -24.26
C LYS A 28 11.39 21.50 -23.98
N TYR A 29 11.28 20.32 -24.59
CA TYR A 29 10.33 19.27 -24.24
C TYR A 29 10.94 18.22 -23.30
N GLY A 30 12.27 18.22 -23.13
CA GLY A 30 12.98 17.29 -22.26
C GLY A 30 12.57 17.40 -20.80
N ALA A 31 12.28 18.61 -20.30
CA ALA A 31 11.85 18.80 -18.92
C ALA A 31 10.45 18.20 -18.65
N PHE A 32 9.50 18.40 -19.56
CA PHE A 32 8.16 17.83 -19.46
C PHE A 32 8.18 16.30 -19.58
N LEU A 33 8.92 15.78 -20.57
CA LEU A 33 9.06 14.35 -20.77
C LEU A 33 9.83 13.68 -19.62
N ASN A 34 10.84 14.35 -19.06
CA ASN A 34 11.55 13.90 -17.86
C ASN A 34 10.61 13.80 -16.65
N SER A 35 9.75 14.81 -16.43
CA SER A 35 8.74 14.76 -15.37
C SER A 35 7.75 13.60 -15.55
N ILE A 36 7.31 13.34 -16.78
CA ILE A 36 6.44 12.19 -17.09
C ILE A 36 7.16 10.86 -16.80
N ILE A 37 8.39 10.70 -17.29
CA ILE A 37 9.18 9.47 -17.07
C ILE A 37 9.43 9.26 -15.58
N ASN A 38 9.80 10.30 -14.84
CA ASN A 38 10.00 10.24 -13.40
C ASN A 38 8.71 9.84 -12.67
N PHE A 39 7.56 10.44 -13.04
CA PHE A 39 6.27 10.06 -12.48
C PHE A 39 5.93 8.59 -12.74
N LEU A 40 6.15 8.11 -13.96
CA LEU A 40 5.91 6.71 -14.32
C LEU A 40 6.84 5.75 -13.55
N ILE A 41 8.12 6.09 -13.36
CA ILE A 41 9.06 5.29 -12.58
C ILE A 41 8.61 5.21 -11.12
N ILE A 42 8.29 6.35 -10.48
CA ILE A 42 7.83 6.40 -9.09
C ILE A 42 6.53 5.59 -8.94
N ALA A 43 5.55 5.80 -9.84
CA ALA A 43 4.30 5.06 -9.83
C ALA A 43 4.52 3.55 -9.97
N PHE A 44 5.43 3.13 -10.85
CA PHE A 44 5.78 1.72 -11.03
C PHE A 44 6.44 1.11 -9.79
N VAL A 45 7.38 1.83 -9.17
CA VAL A 45 8.03 1.39 -7.92
C VAL A 45 7.01 1.26 -6.78
N VAL A 46 6.16 2.25 -6.58
CA VAL A 46 5.09 2.22 -5.58
C VAL A 46 4.13 1.07 -5.85
N PHE A 47 3.74 0.85 -7.11
CA PHE A 47 2.90 -0.27 -7.51
C PHE A 47 3.52 -1.63 -7.15
N LEU A 48 4.80 -1.83 -7.47
CA LEU A 48 5.51 -3.05 -7.12
C LEU A 48 5.62 -3.24 -5.61
N LEU A 49 5.88 -2.16 -4.86
CA LEU A 49 5.95 -2.17 -3.39
C LEU A 49 4.60 -2.57 -2.78
N ILE A 50 3.49 -1.95 -3.20
CA ILE A 50 2.15 -2.30 -2.73
C ILE A 50 1.81 -3.74 -3.12
N LYS A 51 2.14 -4.17 -4.34
CA LYS A 51 1.91 -5.56 -4.80
C LYS A 51 2.71 -6.56 -3.97
N ALA A 52 3.96 -6.25 -3.63
CA ALA A 52 4.80 -7.09 -2.79
C ALA A 52 4.25 -7.15 -1.36
N ILE A 53 3.87 -6.01 -0.78
CA ILE A 53 3.22 -5.96 0.54
C ILE A 53 1.92 -6.77 0.52
N ASN A 54 1.04 -6.58 -0.46
CA ASN A 54 -0.22 -7.34 -0.56
C ASN A 54 -0.01 -8.85 -0.78
N ARG A 55 1.13 -9.25 -1.33
CA ARG A 55 1.51 -10.67 -1.48
C ARG A 55 2.09 -11.26 -0.20
N LEU A 56 2.87 -10.48 0.55
CA LEU A 56 3.52 -10.88 1.80
C LEU A 56 2.58 -10.81 3.00
N VAL A 57 1.72 -9.79 3.02
CA VAL A 57 0.53 -9.74 3.87
C VAL A 57 -0.40 -10.83 3.34
N LYS A 58 -0.23 -12.05 3.87
CA LYS A 58 -1.32 -13.02 3.88
C LYS A 58 -2.54 -12.23 4.32
N LYS A 59 -3.60 -12.20 3.50
CA LYS A 59 -4.95 -11.94 3.99
C LYS A 59 -5.09 -12.89 5.17
N GLN A 60 -4.79 -12.41 6.38
CA GLN A 60 -5.36 -13.05 7.55
C GLN A 60 -6.84 -13.01 7.21
N PRO A 61 -7.54 -14.15 7.23
CA PRO A 61 -8.98 -14.06 7.26
C PRO A 61 -9.21 -13.11 8.41
N VAL A 62 -9.71 -11.91 8.10
CA VAL A 62 -10.29 -11.05 9.12
C VAL A 62 -11.34 -12.00 9.65
N LYS A 63 -11.03 -12.67 10.76
CA LYS A 63 -12.05 -13.33 11.55
C LYS A 63 -12.99 -12.18 11.76
N ALA A 64 -14.13 -12.22 11.06
CA ALA A 64 -15.14 -11.21 11.20
C ALA A 64 -15.38 -11.21 12.70
N VAL A 65 -14.81 -10.22 13.39
CA VAL A 65 -15.13 -9.99 14.77
C VAL A 65 -16.62 -9.69 14.67
N PRO A 66 -17.49 -10.54 15.23
CA PRO A 66 -18.91 -10.35 15.06
C PRO A 66 -19.21 -8.91 15.44
N ASP A 67 -19.84 -8.18 14.53
CA ASP A 67 -20.26 -6.81 14.82
C ASP A 67 -21.05 -6.87 16.14
N GLN A 68 -20.91 -5.89 17.04
CA GLN A 68 -21.60 -5.93 18.33
C GLN A 68 -23.11 -6.10 18.16
N LYS A 69 -23.64 -5.63 17.02
CA LYS A 69 -25.01 -5.88 16.58
C LYS A 69 -25.32 -7.36 16.35
N GLN A 70 -24.43 -8.12 15.72
CA GLN A 70 -24.61 -9.57 15.51
C GLN A 70 -24.65 -10.32 16.84
N VAL A 71 -23.79 -9.96 17.79
CA VAL A 71 -23.80 -10.56 19.15
C VAL A 71 -25.11 -10.25 19.86
N LEU A 72 -25.54 -8.98 19.85
CA LEU A 72 -26.80 -8.57 20.48
C LEU A 72 -28.02 -9.24 19.83
N LEU A 73 -28.00 -9.44 18.51
CA LEU A 73 -29.06 -10.15 17.78
C LEU A 73 -29.11 -11.65 18.13
N GLU A 74 -27.96 -12.30 18.38
CA GLU A 74 -27.93 -13.67 18.89
C GLU A 74 -28.51 -13.76 20.30
N GLU A 75 -28.12 -12.85 21.20
CA GLU A 75 -28.67 -12.78 22.56
C GLU A 75 -30.19 -12.54 22.56
N ILE A 76 -30.68 -11.61 21.74
CA ILE A 76 -32.13 -11.33 21.60
C ILE A 76 -32.85 -12.57 21.06
N ARG A 77 -32.30 -13.26 20.05
CA ARG A 77 -32.90 -14.49 19.51
C ARG A 77 -33.04 -15.55 20.60
N ASP A 78 -32.00 -15.73 21.40
CA ASP A 78 -31.98 -16.76 22.44
C ASP A 78 -32.98 -16.42 23.56
N LEU A 79 -33.04 -15.15 24.00
CA LEU A 79 -34.04 -14.67 24.96
C LEU A 79 -35.48 -14.81 24.46
N LEU A 80 -35.73 -14.54 23.17
CA LEU A 80 -37.06 -14.71 22.58
C LEU A 80 -37.45 -16.18 22.51
N LYS A 81 -36.52 -17.08 22.20
CA LYS A 81 -36.77 -18.51 22.18
C LYS A 81 -37.16 -19.03 23.57
N ASP A 82 -36.44 -18.59 24.60
CA ASP A 82 -36.74 -18.95 26.00
C ASP A 82 -38.09 -18.38 26.48
N ALA A 83 -38.43 -17.15 26.07
CA ALA A 83 -39.70 -16.52 26.41
C ALA A 83 -40.90 -17.18 25.71
N ASN A 84 -40.72 -17.73 24.51
CA ASN A 84 -41.78 -18.37 23.72
C ASN A 84 -41.95 -19.88 24.03
N GLN A 85 -41.05 -20.44 24.85
CA GLN A 85 -41.15 -21.82 25.35
C GLN A 85 -41.79 -21.91 26.75
N LYS A 86 -42.17 -20.77 27.34
CA LYS A 86 -43.03 -20.68 28.53
C LYS A 86 -44.47 -20.39 28.10
#